data_AF-A0A965RQS3-F1
#
_entry.id   AF-A0A965RQS3-F1
#
_cell.length_a   1.000
_cell.length_b   1.000
_cell.length_c   1.000
_cell.angle_alpha   90.00
_cell.angle_beta   90.00
_cell.angle_gamma   90.00
#
_symmetry.space_group_name_H-M   'P 1'
#
loop_
_entity.id
_entity.type
_entity.pdbx_description
1 polymer ?
#
loop_
_entity_poly.entity_id
_entity_poly.type
_entity_poly.pdbx_seq_one_letter_code
_entity_poly.pdbx_strand_id
1 'polypeptide(L)'
;TERGLIQDEKTLFKWDGTRFPNKLWNKDQFVTDWLQNQVSWVTDRLLLQIGNETIEKYLKEFQLDGMVSTNRLLQFSEKLFLGNLPLKKETQESSRRFFYIGKYRYGSEVWGQKASGDDHATFIGHLVLKNQAWTFSTLLKPSKESSEPVTAERAQALAMDALTGLGLF
;
A
#
# COMPACT_ATOMS: atom_id res chain seq x y z
N THR A 1 16.48 -3.24 5.23
CA THR A 1 15.92 -2.15 4.40
C THR A 1 17.02 -1.29 3.83
N GLU A 2 16.70 -0.43 2.86
CA GLU A 2 17.70 0.30 2.08
C GLU A 2 18.62 1.21 2.91
N ARG A 3 18.07 1.85 3.95
CA ARG A 3 18.80 2.78 4.84
C ARG A 3 18.77 2.39 6.32
N GLY A 4 18.22 1.23 6.67
CA GLY A 4 18.17 0.73 8.05
C GLY A 4 17.18 1.43 8.99
N LEU A 5 16.38 2.40 8.50
CA LEU A 5 15.38 3.12 9.31
C LEU A 5 14.23 2.23 9.78
N ILE A 6 13.91 1.21 9.00
CA ILE A 6 12.96 0.15 9.33
C ILE A 6 13.72 -1.16 9.29
N GLN A 7 13.65 -2.01 10.29
CA GLN A 7 14.34 -3.30 10.26
C GLN A 7 13.37 -4.39 9.80
N ASP A 8 12.24 -4.45 10.47
CA ASP A 8 11.16 -5.40 10.27
C ASP A 8 9.82 -4.82 10.76
N GLU A 9 8.76 -5.63 10.76
CA GLU A 9 7.43 -5.29 11.26
C GLU A 9 7.39 -4.85 12.74
N LYS A 10 8.41 -5.20 13.54
CA LYS A 10 8.51 -4.88 14.96
C LYS A 10 9.28 -3.59 15.23
N THR A 11 9.75 -2.90 14.19
CA THR A 11 10.36 -1.58 14.37
C THR A 11 9.36 -0.64 15.05
N LEU A 12 9.77 -0.07 16.18
CA LEU A 12 8.93 0.77 17.04
C LEU A 12 9.23 2.26 16.81
N PHE A 13 8.19 3.04 16.52
CA PHE A 13 8.22 4.49 16.47
C PHE A 13 7.61 5.07 17.75
N LYS A 14 8.42 5.76 18.55
CA LYS A 14 7.96 6.34 19.81
C LYS A 14 7.15 7.61 19.59
N TRP A 15 6.00 7.70 20.25
CA TRP A 15 5.16 8.88 20.27
C TRP A 15 5.76 9.95 21.19
N ASP A 16 5.64 11.22 20.80
CA ASP A 16 6.19 12.36 21.55
C ASP A 16 5.18 13.04 22.49
N GLY A 17 3.96 12.50 22.58
CA GLY A 17 2.87 13.09 23.36
C GLY A 17 1.98 14.07 22.59
N THR A 18 2.28 14.38 21.32
CA THR A 18 1.45 15.25 20.48
C THR A 18 0.07 14.65 20.26
N ARG A 19 -0.99 15.39 20.59
CA ARG A 19 -2.37 14.90 20.46
C ARG A 19 -2.94 15.13 19.06
N PHE A 20 -3.34 14.05 18.41
CA PHE A 20 -4.01 14.02 17.12
C PHE A 20 -5.51 13.71 17.29
N PRO A 21 -6.38 14.18 16.38
CA PRO A 21 -7.81 13.85 16.40
C PRO A 21 -8.08 12.34 16.30
N ASN A 22 -7.29 11.62 15.49
CA ASN A 22 -7.37 10.17 15.43
C ASN A 22 -6.72 9.56 16.68
N LYS A 23 -7.54 8.96 17.54
CA LYS A 23 -7.10 8.34 18.80
C LYS A 23 -6.06 7.23 18.59
N LEU A 24 -6.10 6.53 17.45
CA LEU A 24 -5.14 5.47 17.13
C LEU A 24 -3.71 6.01 16.93
N TRP A 25 -3.56 7.31 16.62
CA TRP A 25 -2.27 7.96 16.40
C TRP A 25 -1.58 8.41 17.69
N ASN A 26 -2.30 8.43 18.82
CA ASN A 26 -1.81 8.95 20.11
C ASN A 26 -1.16 7.88 20.99
N LYS A 27 -0.23 7.12 20.40
CA LYS A 27 0.53 6.05 21.05
C LYS A 27 1.74 5.68 20.19
N ASP A 28 2.70 4.97 20.79
CA ASP A 28 3.78 4.33 20.04
C ASP A 28 3.21 3.43 18.93
N GLN A 29 3.90 3.36 17.80
CA GLN A 29 3.45 2.62 16.61
C GLN A 29 4.48 1.58 16.21
N PHE A 30 4.04 0.37 15.93
CA PHE A 30 4.83 -0.57 15.12
C PHE A 30 4.65 -0.25 13.63
N VAL A 31 5.52 -0.78 12.78
CA VAL A 31 5.41 -0.60 11.32
C VAL A 31 4.06 -1.06 10.79
N THR A 32 3.57 -2.19 11.29
CA THR A 32 2.25 -2.72 10.94
C THR A 32 1.13 -1.76 11.31
N ASP A 33 1.16 -1.21 12.53
CA ASP A 33 0.15 -0.25 13.00
C ASP A 33 0.20 1.06 12.20
N TRP A 34 1.41 1.55 11.90
CA TRP A 34 1.61 2.76 11.11
C TRP A 34 1.00 2.62 9.72
N LEU A 35 1.34 1.54 9.00
CA LEU A 35 0.87 1.31 7.64
C LEU A 35 -0.64 1.03 7.60
N GLN A 36 -1.15 0.23 8.53
CA GLN A 36 -2.56 -0.13 8.59
C GLN A 36 -3.46 1.06 8.95
N ASN A 37 -3.03 1.90 9.91
CA ASN A 37 -3.82 3.03 10.40
C ASN A 37 -3.43 4.37 9.77
N GLN A 38 -2.56 4.34 8.74
CA GLN A 38 -2.09 5.49 7.99
C GLN A 38 -1.60 6.63 8.89
N VAL A 39 -0.77 6.30 9.88
CA VAL A 39 -0.34 7.25 10.93
C VAL A 39 0.64 8.28 10.36
N SER A 40 0.14 9.46 9.99
CA SER A 40 0.91 10.40 9.17
C SER A 40 2.19 10.90 9.84
N TRP A 41 2.18 11.12 11.16
CA TRP A 41 3.36 11.64 11.87
C TRP A 41 4.57 10.70 11.80
N VAL A 42 4.36 9.38 11.64
CA VAL A 42 5.45 8.42 11.44
C VAL A 42 6.06 8.65 10.05
N THR A 43 5.21 8.79 9.02
CA THR A 43 5.64 9.11 7.65
C THR A 43 6.42 10.42 7.62
N ASP A 44 5.91 11.49 8.24
CA ASP A 44 6.55 12.80 8.24
C ASP A 44 7.97 12.74 8.85
N ARG A 45 8.13 12.03 9.97
CA ARG A 45 9.44 11.84 10.59
C ARG A 45 10.40 11.02 9.73
N LEU A 46 9.90 9.97 9.08
CA LEU A 46 10.72 9.18 8.14
C LEU A 46 11.16 10.04 6.95
N LEU A 47 10.26 10.86 6.39
CA LEU A 47 10.61 11.77 5.30
C LEU A 47 11.71 12.77 5.71
N LEU A 48 11.61 13.34 6.92
CA LEU A 48 12.65 14.21 7.47
C LEU A 48 14.01 13.51 7.62
N GLN A 49 14.02 12.25 8.06
CA GLN A 49 15.25 11.46 8.19
C GLN A 49 15.83 11.02 6.83
N ILE A 50 14.97 10.78 5.84
CA ILE A 50 15.40 10.40 4.49
C ILE A 50 16.01 11.60 3.77
N GLY A 51 15.39 12.78 3.88
CA GLY A 51 15.82 14.01 3.24
C GLY A 51 15.36 14.13 1.77
N ASN A 52 15.08 15.37 1.34
CA ASN A 52 14.43 15.67 0.06
C ASN A 52 15.20 15.13 -1.15
N GLU A 53 16.53 15.29 -1.19
CA GLU A 53 17.35 14.81 -2.32
C GLU A 53 17.20 13.31 -2.55
N THR A 54 17.12 12.53 -1.46
CA THR A 54 16.95 11.08 -1.54
C THR A 54 15.52 10.72 -1.95
N ILE A 55 14.52 11.44 -1.44
CA ILE A 55 13.12 11.25 -1.84
C ILE A 55 12.95 11.51 -3.34
N GLU A 56 13.45 12.64 -3.83
CA GLU A 56 13.38 13.00 -5.26
C GLU A 56 14.07 11.98 -6.15
N LYS A 57 15.23 11.47 -5.72
CA LYS A 57 15.93 10.38 -6.41
C LYS A 57 15.03 9.15 -6.55
N TYR A 58 14.44 8.66 -5.45
CA TYR A 58 13.57 7.49 -5.49
C TYR A 58 12.30 7.74 -6.30
N LEU A 59 11.69 8.92 -6.21
CA LEU A 59 10.52 9.25 -7.04
C LEU A 59 10.86 9.16 -8.53
N LYS A 60 12.02 9.65 -8.97
CA LYS A 60 12.48 9.51 -10.36
C LYS A 60 12.77 8.06 -10.73
N GLU A 61 13.49 7.32 -9.89
CA GLU A 61 13.83 5.90 -10.13
C GLU A 61 12.58 5.01 -10.22
N PHE A 62 11.56 5.30 -9.40
CA PHE A 62 10.29 4.58 -9.40
C PHE A 62 9.30 5.12 -10.43
N GLN A 63 9.65 6.17 -11.16
CA GLN A 63 8.78 6.84 -12.12
C GLN A 63 7.47 7.30 -11.45
N LEU A 64 7.59 7.89 -10.26
CA LEU A 64 6.52 8.50 -9.46
C LEU A 64 6.72 10.01 -9.24
N ASP A 65 7.65 10.64 -9.95
CA ASP A 65 7.88 12.09 -9.93
C ASP A 65 6.75 12.85 -10.65
N GLY A 66 6.32 13.98 -10.07
CA GLY A 66 5.23 14.80 -10.62
C GLY A 66 3.83 14.21 -10.39
N MET A 67 2.88 14.47 -11.30
CA MET A 67 1.51 13.96 -11.16
C MET A 67 1.47 12.45 -11.37
N VAL A 68 1.08 11.72 -10.33
CA VAL A 68 0.96 10.25 -10.38
C VAL A 68 -0.42 9.88 -10.92
N SER A 69 -0.46 9.26 -12.10
CA SER A 69 -1.67 8.64 -12.65
C SER A 69 -1.85 7.21 -12.14
N THR A 70 -3.07 6.68 -12.23
CA THR A 70 -3.37 5.27 -11.88
C THR A 70 -2.46 4.28 -12.60
N ASN A 71 -2.14 4.53 -13.88
CA ASN A 71 -1.26 3.65 -14.66
C ASN A 71 0.17 3.62 -14.11
N ARG A 72 0.72 4.79 -13.71
CA ARG A 72 2.06 4.86 -13.10
C ARG A 72 2.10 4.12 -11.77
N LEU A 73 1.06 4.30 -10.95
CA LEU A 73 0.94 3.63 -9.67
C LEU A 73 0.78 2.10 -9.83
N LEU A 74 0.03 1.66 -10.85
CA LEU A 74 -0.11 0.24 -11.19
C LEU A 74 1.22 -0.37 -11.64
N GLN A 75 1.97 0.32 -12.51
CA GLN A 75 3.30 -0.11 -12.95
C GLN A 75 4.31 -0.17 -11.79
N PHE A 76 4.29 0.82 -10.89
CA PHE A 76 5.09 0.78 -9.68
C PHE A 76 4.72 -0.43 -8.81
N SER A 77 3.43 -0.67 -8.61
CA SER A 77 2.92 -1.77 -7.79
C SER A 77 3.33 -3.12 -8.39
N GLU A 78 3.21 -3.30 -9.70
CA GLU A 78 3.67 -4.49 -10.40
C GLU A 78 5.17 -4.73 -10.18
N LYS A 79 6.00 -3.70 -10.36
CA LYS A 79 7.45 -3.80 -10.09
C LYS A 79 7.74 -4.14 -8.63
N LEU A 80 7.04 -3.52 -7.69
CA LEU A 80 7.17 -3.78 -6.26
C LEU A 80 6.85 -5.25 -5.95
N PHE A 81 5.71 -5.75 -6.43
CA PHE A 81 5.26 -7.10 -6.13
C PHE A 81 6.06 -8.18 -6.85
N LEU A 82 6.55 -7.91 -8.06
CA LEU A 82 7.45 -8.81 -8.78
C LEU A 82 8.90 -8.75 -8.29
N GLY A 83 9.28 -7.78 -7.45
CA GLY A 83 10.65 -7.63 -6.96
C GLY A 83 11.61 -7.05 -8.02
N ASN A 84 11.09 -6.19 -8.90
CA ASN A 84 11.79 -5.58 -10.03
C ASN A 84 12.02 -4.07 -9.84
N LEU A 85 11.95 -3.55 -8.61
CA LEU A 85 12.39 -2.19 -8.30
C LEU A 85 13.93 -2.12 -8.31
N PRO A 86 14.53 -0.94 -8.57
CA PRO A 86 15.97 -0.73 -8.51
C PRO A 86 16.48 -0.64 -7.05
N LEU A 87 16.14 -1.63 -6.23
CA LEU A 87 16.47 -1.75 -4.80
C LEU A 87 17.08 -3.12 -4.50
N LYS A 88 17.71 -3.25 -3.33
CA LYS A 88 18.19 -4.56 -2.85
C LYS A 88 17.03 -5.56 -2.78
N LYS A 89 17.27 -6.82 -3.18
CA LYS A 89 16.24 -7.87 -3.20
C LYS A 89 15.61 -8.07 -1.82
N GLU A 90 16.44 -8.04 -0.77
CA GLU A 90 16.01 -8.20 0.61
C GLU A 90 15.10 -7.05 1.07
N THR A 91 15.38 -5.83 0.59
CA THR A 91 14.51 -4.66 0.81
C THR A 91 13.15 -4.89 0.17
N GLN A 92 13.12 -5.33 -1.09
CA GLN A 92 11.88 -5.56 -1.82
C GLN A 92 11.04 -6.68 -1.20
N GLU A 93 11.68 -7.80 -0.84
CA GLU A 93 11.03 -8.91 -0.13
C GLU A 93 10.42 -8.47 1.19
N SER A 94 11.18 -7.71 1.99
CA SER A 94 10.68 -7.20 3.27
C SER A 94 9.51 -6.25 3.09
N SER A 95 9.59 -5.33 2.11
CA SER A 95 8.52 -4.38 1.81
C SER A 95 7.23 -5.07 1.36
N ARG A 96 7.32 -6.11 0.51
CA ARG A 96 6.13 -6.85 0.04
C ARG A 96 5.33 -7.46 1.19
N ARG A 97 6.00 -7.93 2.25
CA ARG A 97 5.32 -8.54 3.40
C ARG A 97 4.32 -7.61 4.07
N PHE A 98 4.56 -6.29 4.05
CA PHE A 98 3.64 -5.32 4.65
C PHE A 98 2.31 -5.20 3.90
N PHE A 99 2.27 -5.61 2.63
CA PHE A 99 1.06 -5.57 1.83
C PHE A 99 0.34 -6.91 1.78
N TYR A 100 0.84 -7.96 2.45
CA TYR A 100 0.23 -9.29 2.39
C TYR A 100 -1.15 -9.26 3.05
N ILE A 101 -2.18 -9.65 2.29
CA ILE A 101 -3.56 -9.74 2.77
C ILE A 101 -3.87 -11.17 3.21
N GLY A 102 -3.45 -12.16 2.42
CA GLY A 102 -3.65 -13.55 2.79
C GLY A 102 -3.68 -14.52 1.63
N LYS A 103 -3.88 -15.79 1.98
CA LYS A 103 -4.10 -16.91 1.07
C LYS A 103 -5.59 -17.21 0.96
N TYR A 104 -6.03 -17.49 -0.25
CA TYR A 104 -7.41 -17.76 -0.61
C TYR A 104 -7.53 -19.14 -1.27
N ARG A 105 -8.73 -19.45 -1.76
CA ARG A 105 -9.06 -20.69 -2.48
C ARG A 105 -8.11 -20.93 -3.66
N TYR A 106 -7.97 -22.21 -4.02
CA TYR A 106 -7.02 -22.72 -5.02
C TYR A 106 -5.53 -22.37 -4.79
N GLY A 107 -5.22 -21.82 -3.60
CA GLY A 107 -3.87 -21.43 -3.23
C GLY A 107 -3.46 -20.04 -3.71
N SER A 108 -4.41 -19.21 -4.17
CA SER A 108 -4.13 -17.82 -4.55
C SER A 108 -3.62 -17.03 -3.36
N GLU A 109 -2.56 -16.25 -3.55
CA GLU A 109 -2.03 -15.34 -2.55
C GLU A 109 -2.22 -13.90 -3.01
N VAL A 110 -2.58 -13.02 -2.08
CA VAL A 110 -2.96 -11.65 -2.39
C VAL A 110 -2.17 -10.67 -1.53
N TRP A 111 -1.66 -9.65 -2.21
CA TRP A 111 -1.13 -8.44 -1.61
C TRP A 111 -1.97 -7.25 -2.05
N GLY A 112 -2.05 -6.22 -1.23
CA GLY A 112 -2.69 -4.99 -1.66
C GLY A 112 -2.65 -3.86 -0.66
N GLN A 113 -3.00 -2.68 -1.16
CA GLN A 113 -3.08 -1.44 -0.41
C GLN A 113 -4.42 -0.77 -0.70
N LYS A 114 -5.08 -0.35 0.38
CA LYS A 114 -6.29 0.48 0.35
C LYS A 114 -5.92 1.95 0.52
N ALA A 115 -6.66 2.82 -0.15
CA ALA A 115 -6.60 4.27 0.04
C ALA A 115 -8.00 4.88 -0.06
N SER A 116 -8.24 5.96 0.69
CA SER A 116 -9.47 6.75 0.63
C SER A 116 -9.10 8.22 0.48
N GLY A 117 -9.78 8.91 -0.41
CA GLY A 117 -9.80 10.36 -0.51
C GLY A 117 -11.20 10.90 -0.21
N ASP A 118 -11.39 12.20 -0.36
CA ASP A 118 -12.65 12.87 0.00
C ASP A 118 -13.86 12.36 -0.81
N ASP A 119 -13.64 12.00 -2.07
CA ASP A 119 -14.67 11.61 -3.03
C ASP A 119 -14.30 10.35 -3.83
N HIS A 120 -13.35 9.56 -3.34
CA HIS A 120 -12.94 8.34 -4.02
C HIS A 120 -12.31 7.34 -3.06
N ALA A 121 -12.36 6.06 -3.43
CA ALA A 121 -11.64 5.01 -2.74
C ALA A 121 -10.94 4.11 -3.74
N THR A 122 -9.72 3.72 -3.42
CA THR A 122 -8.88 2.92 -4.32
C THR A 122 -8.42 1.66 -3.60
N PHE A 123 -8.39 0.56 -4.31
CA PHE A 123 -7.67 -0.64 -3.91
C PHE A 123 -6.74 -1.07 -5.04
N ILE A 124 -5.46 -1.21 -4.74
CA ILE A 124 -4.47 -1.76 -5.66
C ILE A 124 -4.00 -3.07 -5.08
N GLY A 125 -4.00 -4.11 -5.90
CA GLY A 125 -3.62 -5.44 -5.46
C GLY A 125 -2.77 -6.18 -6.46
N HIS A 126 -2.17 -7.25 -5.95
CA HIS A 126 -1.43 -8.23 -6.72
C HIS A 126 -1.83 -9.62 -6.26
N LEU A 127 -2.20 -10.47 -7.22
CA LEU A 127 -2.60 -11.84 -6.98
C LEU A 127 -1.60 -12.77 -7.64
N VAL A 128 -1.17 -13.80 -6.93
CA VAL A 128 -0.36 -14.89 -7.46
C VAL A 128 -1.15 -16.19 -7.34
N LEU A 129 -1.33 -16.90 -8.45
CA LEU A 129 -1.92 -18.24 -8.48
C LEU A 129 -1.07 -19.13 -9.37
N LYS A 130 -0.48 -20.18 -8.77
CA LYS A 130 0.48 -21.08 -9.43
C LYS A 130 1.66 -20.26 -10.01
N ASN A 131 1.80 -20.24 -11.33
CA ASN A 131 2.89 -19.53 -12.03
C ASN A 131 2.41 -18.26 -12.75
N GLN A 132 1.23 -17.77 -12.39
CA GLN A 132 0.65 -16.56 -12.98
C GLN A 132 0.44 -15.51 -11.91
N ALA A 133 0.62 -14.25 -12.31
CA ALA A 133 0.49 -13.11 -11.44
C ALA A 133 -0.33 -12.02 -12.14
N TRP A 134 -1.18 -11.33 -11.40
CA TRP A 134 -2.02 -10.23 -11.89
C TRP A 134 -1.88 -9.04 -10.95
N THR A 135 -1.54 -7.89 -11.50
CA THR A 135 -1.62 -6.61 -10.78
C THR A 135 -2.87 -5.87 -11.26
N PHE A 136 -3.67 -5.38 -10.33
CA PHE A 136 -4.96 -4.75 -10.63
C PHE A 136 -5.22 -3.53 -9.75
N SER A 137 -6.16 -2.70 -10.18
CA SER A 137 -6.61 -1.53 -9.44
C SER A 137 -8.12 -1.39 -9.57
N THR A 138 -8.77 -1.01 -8.47
CA THR A 138 -10.17 -0.62 -8.41
C THR A 138 -10.25 0.81 -7.95
N LEU A 139 -11.00 1.64 -8.69
CA LEU A 139 -11.29 3.03 -8.34
C LEU A 139 -12.80 3.19 -8.17
N LEU A 140 -13.22 3.50 -6.96
CA LEU A 140 -14.59 3.84 -6.63
C LEU A 140 -14.77 5.35 -6.58
N LYS A 141 -15.86 5.82 -7.18
CA LYS A 141 -16.32 7.21 -7.16
C LYS A 141 -17.80 7.27 -6.81
N PRO A 142 -18.29 8.37 -6.24
CA PRO A 142 -19.70 8.63 -6.06
C PRO A 142 -20.44 8.51 -7.39
N SER A 143 -21.61 7.88 -7.36
CA SER A 143 -22.54 7.84 -8.48
C SER A 143 -23.85 8.45 -8.05
N LYS A 144 -24.51 9.21 -8.94
CA LYS A 144 -25.89 9.67 -8.70
C LYS A 144 -26.90 8.51 -8.70
N GLU A 145 -26.51 7.37 -9.25
CA GLU A 145 -27.37 6.19 -9.42
C GLU A 145 -27.21 5.18 -8.27
N SER A 146 -26.25 5.38 -7.37
CA SER A 146 -25.98 4.47 -6.26
C SER A 146 -25.77 5.24 -4.97
N SER A 147 -26.49 4.84 -3.92
CA SER A 147 -26.30 5.35 -2.56
C SER A 147 -25.24 4.58 -1.78
N GLU A 148 -24.55 3.62 -2.41
CA GLU A 148 -23.56 2.81 -1.73
C GLU A 148 -22.33 3.63 -1.33
N PRO A 149 -21.75 3.35 -0.16
CA PRO A 149 -20.68 4.17 0.38
C PRO A 149 -19.40 4.02 -0.45
N VAL A 150 -18.63 5.11 -0.56
CA VAL A 150 -17.33 5.11 -1.25
C VAL A 150 -16.24 4.86 -0.21
N THR A 151 -16.03 3.58 0.13
CA THR A 151 -15.06 3.15 1.14
C THR A 151 -13.96 2.29 0.54
N ALA A 152 -12.79 2.33 1.19
CA ALA A 152 -11.65 1.50 0.85
C ALA A 152 -11.95 0.00 0.99
N GLU A 153 -12.73 -0.38 2.01
CA GLU A 153 -13.21 -1.74 2.23
C GLU A 153 -14.07 -2.23 1.07
N ARG A 154 -14.97 -1.38 0.56
CA ARG A 154 -15.81 -1.72 -0.58
C ARG A 154 -15.00 -1.80 -1.88
N ALA A 155 -14.03 -0.91 -2.07
CA ALA A 155 -13.13 -0.98 -3.23
C ALA A 155 -12.38 -2.32 -3.25
N GLN A 156 -11.89 -2.77 -2.09
CA GLN A 156 -11.27 -4.09 -1.96
C GLN A 156 -12.28 -5.20 -2.22
N ALA A 157 -13.46 -5.19 -1.58
CA ALA A 157 -14.46 -6.24 -1.73
C ALA A 157 -14.85 -6.45 -3.20
N LEU A 158 -15.15 -5.37 -3.93
CA LEU A 158 -15.49 -5.43 -5.35
C LEU A 158 -14.37 -5.99 -6.22
N ALA A 159 -13.11 -5.68 -5.91
CA ALA A 159 -11.97 -6.26 -6.60
C ALA A 159 -11.90 -7.77 -6.38
N MET A 160 -12.08 -8.21 -5.14
CA MET A 160 -12.05 -9.63 -4.77
C MET A 160 -13.23 -10.40 -5.39
N ASP A 161 -14.42 -9.81 -5.43
CA ASP A 161 -15.59 -10.38 -6.08
C ASP A 161 -15.38 -10.51 -7.60
N ALA A 162 -14.84 -9.48 -8.25
CA ALA A 162 -14.53 -9.51 -9.68
C ALA A 162 -13.52 -10.63 -10.02
N LEU A 163 -12.44 -10.74 -9.24
CA LEU A 163 -11.44 -11.79 -9.40
C LEU A 163 -12.02 -13.19 -9.14
N THR A 164 -12.99 -13.32 -8.22
CA THR A 164 -13.72 -14.57 -7.98
C THR A 164 -14.58 -14.93 -9.18
N GLY A 165 -15.27 -13.96 -9.77
CA GLY A 165 -16.04 -14.14 -11.01
C GLY A 165 -15.17 -14.57 -12.21
N LEU A 166 -13.89 -14.22 -12.20
CA LEU A 166 -12.89 -14.65 -13.19
C LEU A 166 -12.26 -16.02 -12.88
N GLY A 167 -12.63 -16.67 -11.77
CA GLY A 167 -12.08 -17.97 -11.36
C GLY A 167 -10.65 -17.91 -10.81
N LEU A 168 -10.20 -16.73 -10.33
CA LEU A 168 -8.89 -16.52 -9.70
C LEU A 168 -8.93 -16.69 -8.17
N PHE A 169 -10.12 -16.87 -7.62
CA PHE A 169 -10.43 -17.27 -6.25
C PHE A 169 -11.39 -18.47 -6.28
#